data_AF-A0A254QFU7-F1
#
_entry.id   AF-A0A254QFU7-F1
#
_cell.length_a   1.000
_cell.length_b   1.000
_cell.length_c   1.000
_cell.angle_alpha   90.00
_cell.angle_beta   90.00
_cell.angle_gamma   90.00
#
_symmetry.space_group_name_H-M   'P 1'
#
loop_
_entity.id
_entity.type
_entity.pdbx_description
1 polymer ?
#
loop_
_entity_poly.entity_id
_entity_poly.type
_entity_poly.pdbx_seq_one_letter_code
_entity_poly.pdbx_strand_id
1 'polypeptide(L)'
;GFAIPSNQVRFLADQLIAKGKITRSMIGVVPRNLKPIESKELGIKAGALADDVSPGSPAEKAGIKKGDIIVAVQGEAIETQMDLRNSMLKNAPGTTVKIEYIRGGKKSAVDVKLEEFKKPSVPTAPSGSIDDLGDIFGGDGKMPNIDELQKRLKGSPDVQQDVEPLREGKARL
;
A
#
# COMPACT_ATOMS: atom_id res chain seq x y z
N GLY A 1 5.53 8.82 27.03
CA GLY A 1 6.64 8.02 26.50
C GLY A 1 6.09 6.78 25.83
N PHE A 2 6.66 6.35 24.70
CA PHE A 2 6.26 5.11 24.01
C PHE A 2 7.23 4.00 24.39
N ALA A 3 6.74 2.90 24.98
CA ALA A 3 7.55 1.78 25.42
C ALA A 3 7.16 0.50 24.67
N ILE A 4 8.16 -0.27 24.26
CA ILE A 4 7.96 -1.62 23.71
C ILE A 4 7.97 -2.60 24.91
N PRO A 5 6.94 -3.43 25.10
CA PRO A 5 6.89 -4.40 26.18
C PRO A 5 8.13 -5.32 26.19
N SER A 6 8.74 -5.54 27.34
CA SER A 6 9.96 -6.37 27.47
C SER A 6 9.77 -7.79 26.93
N ASN A 7 8.57 -8.34 27.04
CA ASN A 7 8.19 -9.66 26.53
C ASN A 7 8.35 -9.72 24.99
N GLN A 8 8.03 -8.62 24.31
CA GLN A 8 8.13 -8.49 22.86
C GLN A 8 9.60 -8.33 22.42
N VAL A 9 10.42 -7.64 23.23
CA VAL A 9 11.86 -7.49 22.99
C VAL A 9 12.58 -8.85 23.04
N ARG A 10 12.23 -9.72 24.00
CA ARG A 10 12.85 -11.05 24.12
C ARG A 10 12.57 -11.93 22.89
N PHE A 11 11.32 -11.99 22.44
CA PHE A 11 10.96 -12.74 21.23
C PHE A 11 11.69 -12.24 19.97
N LEU A 12 11.83 -10.92 19.82
CA LEU A 12 12.56 -10.34 18.70
C LEU A 12 14.07 -10.59 18.81
N ALA A 13 14.64 -10.56 20.01
CA ALA A 13 16.04 -10.87 20.26
C ALA A 13 16.36 -12.33 19.92
N ASP A 14 15.51 -13.28 20.33
CA ASP A 14 15.68 -14.70 20.02
C ASP A 14 15.66 -14.95 18.50
N GLN A 15 14.77 -14.28 17.77
CA GLN A 15 14.75 -14.36 16.30
C GLN A 15 15.98 -13.76 15.64
N LEU A 16 16.52 -12.65 16.18
CA LEU A 16 17.75 -12.05 15.70
C LEU A 16 18.95 -12.96 15.93
N ILE A 17 19.04 -13.58 17.11
CA ILE A 17 20.14 -14.50 17.45
C ILE A 17 20.07 -15.76 16.58
N ALA A 18 18.87 -16.32 16.37
CA ALA A 18 18.71 -17.58 15.65
C ALA A 18 18.85 -17.44 14.13
N LYS A 19 18.31 -16.38 13.53
CA LYS A 19 18.21 -16.24 12.06
C LYS A 19 18.98 -15.04 11.49
N GLY A 20 19.59 -14.20 12.33
CA GLY A 20 20.29 -12.97 11.92
C GLY A 20 19.39 -11.88 11.32
N LYS A 21 18.10 -12.15 11.10
CA LYS A 21 17.14 -11.24 10.45
C LYS A 21 15.75 -11.36 11.08
N ILE A 22 15.15 -10.23 11.43
CA ILE A 22 13.73 -10.17 11.83
C ILE A 22 12.89 -10.26 10.56
N THR A 23 12.12 -11.32 10.46
CA THR A 23 11.22 -11.54 9.32
C THR A 23 9.81 -11.14 9.79
N ARG A 24 9.34 -9.95 9.40
CA ARG A 24 8.00 -9.49 9.76
C ARG A 24 6.99 -10.01 8.76
N SER A 25 5.86 -10.51 9.23
CA SER A 25 4.74 -10.84 8.36
C SER A 25 3.98 -9.57 7.96
N MET A 26 3.43 -9.57 6.76
CA MET A 26 2.51 -8.55 6.27
C MET A 26 1.24 -9.18 5.74
N ILE A 27 0.15 -8.48 5.98
CA ILE A 27 -1.17 -8.78 5.42
C ILE A 27 -1.60 -7.76 4.37
N GLY A 28 -1.07 -6.52 4.44
CA GLY A 28 -1.38 -5.43 3.51
C GLY A 28 -2.72 -4.74 3.76
N VAL A 29 -3.16 -4.69 5.01
CA VAL A 29 -4.31 -3.88 5.44
C VAL A 29 -3.79 -2.67 6.20
N VAL A 30 -4.44 -1.52 6.03
CA VAL A 30 -4.25 -0.34 6.86
C VAL A 30 -5.34 -0.34 7.94
N PRO A 31 -5.06 -0.88 9.15
CA PRO A 31 -6.06 -0.91 10.20
C PRO A 31 -6.20 0.46 10.86
N ARG A 32 -7.45 0.79 11.19
CA ARG A 32 -7.85 1.93 11.99
C ARG A 32 -8.77 1.46 13.13
N ASN A 33 -8.73 2.15 14.26
CA ASN A 33 -9.71 1.93 15.32
C ASN A 33 -11.13 2.34 14.88
N LEU A 34 -12.12 1.57 15.32
CA LEU A 34 -13.53 1.91 15.14
C LEU A 34 -13.91 3.18 15.90
N LYS A 35 -14.72 4.03 15.27
CA LYS A 35 -15.32 5.19 15.95
C LYS A 35 -16.49 4.73 16.83
N PRO A 36 -16.79 5.43 17.94
CA PRO A 36 -17.93 5.08 18.81
C PRO A 36 -19.29 5.07 18.08
N ILE A 37 -19.42 5.88 17.02
CA ILE A 37 -20.64 5.95 16.21
C ILE A 37 -20.78 4.69 15.34
N GLU A 38 -19.73 4.33 14.60
CA GLU A 38 -19.67 3.13 13.74
C GLU A 38 -19.90 1.84 14.56
N SER A 39 -19.31 1.78 15.76
CA SER A 39 -19.48 0.68 16.71
C SER A 39 -20.94 0.48 17.12
N LYS A 40 -21.67 1.57 17.39
CA LYS A 40 -23.09 1.52 17.79
C LYS A 40 -24.01 1.13 16.64
N GLU A 41 -23.77 1.66 15.44
CA GLU A 41 -24.60 1.36 14.27
C GLU A 41 -24.50 -0.12 13.84
N LEU A 42 -23.31 -0.71 14.00
CA LEU A 42 -23.05 -2.09 13.61
C LEU A 42 -23.22 -3.10 14.77
N GLY A 43 -23.46 -2.63 16.00
CA GLY A 43 -23.59 -3.46 17.19
C GLY A 43 -22.29 -4.18 17.59
N ILE A 44 -21.14 -3.63 17.21
CA ILE A 44 -19.81 -4.23 17.43
C ILE A 44 -19.11 -3.47 18.55
N LYS A 45 -18.74 -4.17 19.64
CA LYS A 45 -18.10 -3.53 20.81
C LYS A 45 -16.69 -3.01 20.52
N ALA A 46 -15.88 -3.78 19.79
CA ALA A 46 -14.50 -3.47 19.49
C ALA A 46 -14.04 -4.23 18.23
N GLY A 47 -13.00 -3.73 17.55
CA GLY A 47 -12.55 -4.26 16.28
C GLY A 47 -11.57 -3.33 15.55
N ALA A 48 -10.77 -3.92 14.66
CA ALA A 48 -9.90 -3.18 13.76
C ALA A 48 -10.58 -3.03 12.39
N LEU A 49 -10.91 -1.80 12.01
CA LEU A 49 -11.48 -1.50 10.70
C LEU A 49 -10.36 -1.45 9.65
N ALA A 50 -10.55 -2.15 8.53
CA ALA A 50 -9.73 -2.05 7.35
C ALA A 50 -10.07 -0.74 6.61
N ASP A 51 -9.29 0.31 6.85
CA ASP A 51 -9.50 1.62 6.23
C ASP A 51 -9.02 1.63 4.77
N ASP A 52 -8.00 0.84 4.48
CA ASP A 52 -7.49 0.60 3.13
C ASP A 52 -6.85 -0.78 3.01
N VAL A 53 -6.78 -1.31 1.78
CA VAL A 53 -6.16 -2.61 1.47
C VAL A 53 -5.21 -2.40 0.30
N SER A 54 -3.93 -2.73 0.49
CA SER A 54 -2.93 -2.55 -0.55
C SER A 54 -3.17 -3.50 -1.72
N PRO A 55 -3.07 -3.02 -2.97
CA PRO A 55 -3.22 -3.88 -4.14
C PRO A 55 -2.10 -4.92 -4.22
N GLY A 56 -2.43 -6.14 -4.63
CA GLY A 56 -1.54 -7.30 -4.66
C GLY A 56 -1.22 -7.90 -3.29
N SER A 57 -1.83 -7.40 -2.21
CA SER A 57 -1.58 -7.90 -0.86
C SER A 57 -2.26 -9.24 -0.56
N PRO A 58 -1.76 -9.99 0.43
CA PRO A 58 -2.44 -11.18 0.94
C PRO A 58 -3.90 -10.96 1.32
N ALA A 59 -4.23 -9.82 1.94
CA ALA A 59 -5.60 -9.46 2.30
C ALA A 59 -6.50 -9.33 1.08
N GLU A 60 -6.04 -8.63 0.04
CA GLU A 60 -6.82 -8.48 -1.20
C GLU A 60 -7.03 -9.83 -1.89
N LYS A 61 -5.97 -10.64 -2.01
CA LYS A 61 -6.03 -11.99 -2.58
C LYS A 61 -7.01 -12.89 -1.83
N ALA A 62 -7.14 -12.70 -0.52
CA ALA A 62 -8.11 -13.41 0.31
C ALA A 62 -9.54 -12.86 0.18
N GLY A 63 -9.74 -11.65 -0.35
CA GLY A 63 -11.05 -11.02 -0.50
C GLY A 63 -11.46 -10.10 0.65
N ILE A 64 -10.50 -9.72 1.51
CA ILE A 64 -10.66 -8.61 2.45
C ILE A 64 -10.73 -7.31 1.65
N LYS A 65 -11.67 -6.45 2.02
CA LYS A 65 -11.94 -5.17 1.36
C LYS A 65 -11.91 -4.04 2.37
N LYS A 66 -11.74 -2.83 1.84
CA LYS A 66 -11.98 -1.60 2.59
C LYS A 66 -13.38 -1.62 3.21
N GLY A 67 -13.46 -1.26 4.49
CA GLY A 67 -14.70 -1.25 5.28
C GLY A 67 -14.95 -2.53 6.08
N ASP A 68 -14.09 -3.55 5.95
CA ASP A 68 -14.19 -4.76 6.77
C ASP A 68 -13.75 -4.51 8.21
N ILE A 69 -14.50 -5.04 9.16
CA ILE A 69 -14.16 -4.94 10.58
C ILE A 69 -13.61 -6.27 11.05
N ILE A 70 -12.32 -6.32 11.31
CA ILE A 70 -11.65 -7.50 11.83
C ILE A 70 -11.93 -7.59 13.34
N VAL A 71 -12.53 -8.71 13.75
CA VAL A 71 -12.93 -8.96 15.14
C VAL A 71 -12.11 -10.06 15.80
N ALA A 72 -11.55 -10.99 15.01
CA ALA A 72 -10.65 -12.02 15.53
C ALA A 72 -9.64 -12.47 14.48
N VAL A 73 -8.47 -12.90 14.96
CA VAL A 73 -7.38 -13.44 14.13
C VAL A 73 -6.84 -14.69 14.83
N GLN A 74 -6.90 -15.84 14.15
CA GLN A 74 -6.51 -17.14 14.73
C GLN A 74 -7.21 -17.48 16.06
N GLY A 75 -8.42 -16.95 16.27
CA GLY A 75 -9.15 -17.10 17.54
C GLY A 75 -8.74 -16.11 18.63
N GLU A 76 -7.72 -15.27 18.44
CA GLU A 76 -7.44 -14.11 19.31
C GLU A 76 -8.42 -12.98 18.96
N ALA A 77 -9.16 -12.48 19.95
CA ALA A 77 -10.03 -11.33 19.79
C ALA A 77 -9.21 -10.06 19.52
N ILE A 78 -9.62 -9.29 18.52
CA ILE A 78 -8.97 -8.03 18.13
C ILE A 78 -9.88 -6.89 18.53
N GLU A 79 -9.44 -6.09 19.50
CA GLU A 79 -10.20 -4.94 19.97
C GLU A 79 -9.71 -3.64 19.33
N THR A 80 -8.40 -3.55 19.07
CA THR A 80 -7.75 -2.35 18.56
C THR A 80 -6.88 -2.63 17.33
N GLN A 81 -6.55 -1.57 16.59
CA GLN A 81 -5.57 -1.63 15.49
C GLN A 81 -4.19 -2.13 15.95
N MET A 82 -3.84 -1.91 17.22
CA MET A 82 -2.57 -2.37 17.80
C MET A 82 -2.58 -3.88 18.00
N ASP A 83 -3.70 -4.45 18.43
CA ASP A 83 -3.83 -5.90 18.62
C ASP A 83 -3.67 -6.63 17.30
N LEU A 84 -4.25 -6.09 16.22
CA LEU A 84 -4.06 -6.63 14.89
C LEU A 84 -2.59 -6.62 14.48
N ARG A 85 -1.90 -5.49 14.66
CA ARG A 85 -0.46 -5.37 14.35
C ARG A 85 0.38 -6.32 15.19
N ASN A 86 0.07 -6.48 16.47
CA ASN A 86 0.76 -7.40 17.37
C ASN A 86 0.52 -8.86 16.99
N SER A 87 -0.70 -9.22 16.62
CA SER A 87 -1.06 -10.58 16.15
C SER A 87 -0.27 -10.96 14.90
N MET A 88 -0.10 -10.02 13.96
CA MET A 88 0.77 -10.23 12.79
C MET A 88 2.23 -10.46 13.23
N LEU A 89 2.77 -9.65 14.15
CA LEU A 89 4.16 -9.81 14.62
C LEU A 89 4.44 -11.15 15.31
N LYS A 90 3.45 -11.73 16.01
CA LYS A 90 3.57 -13.06 16.62
C LYS A 90 3.61 -14.18 15.57
N ASN A 91 2.93 -13.98 14.45
CA ASN A 91 2.78 -14.98 13.40
C ASN A 91 3.91 -14.95 12.37
N ALA A 92 4.46 -16.12 12.07
CA ALA A 92 5.53 -16.25 11.08
C ALA A 92 5.01 -15.98 9.65
N PRO A 93 5.80 -15.33 8.78
CA PRO A 93 5.46 -15.21 7.37
C PRO A 93 5.37 -16.58 6.70
N GLY A 94 4.44 -16.74 5.77
CA GLY A 94 4.12 -18.00 5.09
C GLY A 94 3.06 -18.84 5.80
N THR A 95 2.67 -18.49 7.03
CA THR A 95 1.58 -19.17 7.76
C THR A 95 0.21 -18.74 7.23
N THR A 96 -0.73 -19.68 7.26
CA THR A 96 -2.14 -19.38 6.95
C THR A 96 -2.84 -19.02 8.25
N VAL A 97 -3.50 -17.88 8.26
CA VAL A 97 -4.14 -17.29 9.43
C VAL A 97 -5.62 -17.11 9.12
N LYS A 98 -6.48 -17.69 9.96
CA LYS A 98 -7.92 -17.50 9.86
C LYS A 98 -8.30 -16.14 10.43
N ILE A 99 -8.96 -15.31 9.64
CA ILE A 99 -9.38 -13.96 10.00
C ILE A 99 -10.89 -13.89 9.99
N GLU A 100 -11.46 -13.48 11.11
CA GLU A 100 -12.89 -13.22 11.23
C GLU A 100 -13.14 -11.73 11.08
N TYR A 101 -14.00 -11.39 10.12
CA TYR A 101 -14.37 -10.03 9.82
C TYR A 101 -15.89 -9.86 9.72
N ILE A 102 -16.35 -8.63 9.92
CA ILE A 102 -17.74 -8.24 9.78
C ILE A 102 -17.86 -7.26 8.62
N ARG A 103 -18.75 -7.58 7.67
CA ARG A 103 -19.08 -6.75 6.52
C ARG A 103 -20.59 -6.57 6.46
N GLY A 104 -21.08 -5.34 6.58
CA GLY A 104 -22.53 -5.05 6.59
C GLY A 104 -23.30 -5.80 7.69
N GLY A 105 -22.69 -5.97 8.86
CA GLY A 105 -23.30 -6.68 10.01
C GLY A 105 -23.22 -8.21 9.95
N LYS A 106 -22.72 -8.81 8.86
CA LYS A 106 -22.54 -10.26 8.74
C LYS A 106 -21.12 -10.66 9.11
N LYS A 107 -20.98 -11.62 10.04
CA LYS A 107 -19.70 -12.27 10.36
C LYS A 107 -19.30 -13.21 9.23
N SER A 108 -18.07 -13.11 8.78
CA SER A 108 -17.46 -13.99 7.78
C SER A 108 -16.04 -14.33 8.23
N ALA A 109 -15.53 -15.46 7.78
CA ALA A 109 -14.17 -15.88 8.06
C ALA A 109 -13.45 -16.18 6.76
N VAL A 110 -12.18 -15.81 6.69
CA VAL A 110 -11.32 -16.06 5.53
C VAL A 110 -9.94 -16.50 5.98
N ASP A 111 -9.37 -17.45 5.25
CA ASP A 111 -8.00 -17.89 5.47
C ASP A 111 -7.05 -17.05 4.63
N VAL A 112 -6.14 -16.34 5.29
CA VAL A 112 -5.16 -15.46 4.65
C VAL A 112 -3.77 -16.02 4.84
N LYS A 113 -3.05 -16.25 3.75
CA LYS A 113 -1.65 -16.64 3.79
C LYS A 113 -0.77 -15.42 3.95
N LEU A 114 -0.14 -15.25 5.12
CA LEU A 114 0.73 -14.11 5.38
C LEU A 114 1.99 -14.18 4.50
N GLU A 115 2.44 -13.03 4.00
CA GLU A 115 3.69 -12.91 3.23
C GLU A 115 4.75 -12.21 4.09
N GLU A 116 6.04 -12.41 3.76
CA GLU A 116 7.11 -11.63 4.39
C GLU A 116 7.02 -10.17 3.91
N PHE A 117 7.09 -9.23 4.84
CA PHE A 117 7.27 -7.82 4.54
C PHE A 117 8.67 -7.61 3.96
N LYS A 118 8.81 -7.83 2.65
CA LYS A 118 9.98 -7.41 1.91
C LYS A 118 9.90 -5.89 1.83
N LYS A 119 10.79 -5.19 2.54
CA LYS A 119 10.93 -3.74 2.35
C LYS A 119 11.02 -3.50 0.84
N PRO A 120 10.25 -2.55 0.27
CA PRO A 120 10.46 -2.18 -1.12
C PRO A 120 11.95 -1.85 -1.23
N SER A 121 12.67 -2.66 -2.00
CA SER A 121 13.99 -2.29 -2.45
C SER A 121 13.72 -1.02 -3.22
N VAL A 122 14.13 0.12 -2.67
CA VAL A 122 14.20 1.36 -3.43
C VAL A 122 14.88 0.94 -4.72
N PRO A 123 14.24 1.06 -5.90
CA PRO A 123 14.99 0.89 -7.12
C PRO A 123 16.11 1.91 -6.98
N THR A 124 17.34 1.44 -6.82
CA THR A 124 18.51 2.28 -6.99
C THR A 124 18.25 2.99 -8.29
N ALA A 125 17.97 4.29 -8.22
CA ALA A 125 17.79 5.10 -9.41
C ALA A 125 18.94 4.70 -10.33
N PRO A 126 18.69 4.41 -11.62
CA PRO A 126 19.80 4.15 -12.52
C PRO A 126 20.79 5.27 -12.27
N SER A 127 21.99 4.90 -11.81
CA SER A 127 23.12 5.80 -11.77
C SER A 127 23.45 6.07 -13.23
N GLY A 128 22.59 6.85 -13.89
CA GLY A 128 22.89 7.49 -15.14
C GLY A 128 24.14 8.27 -14.84
N SER A 129 25.22 7.84 -15.50
CA SER A 129 26.42 8.62 -15.67
C SER A 129 26.04 10.08 -15.81
N ILE A 130 26.63 10.94 -15.00
CA ILE A 130 26.54 12.39 -15.17
C ILE A 130 27.02 12.78 -16.59
N ASP A 131 27.74 11.89 -17.27
CA ASP A 131 28.15 12.01 -18.67
C ASP A 131 26.97 12.12 -19.66
N ASP A 132 25.81 11.49 -19.41
CA ASP A 132 24.65 11.54 -20.33
C ASP A 132 23.91 12.90 -20.28
N LEU A 133 24.18 13.74 -19.28
CA LEU A 133 23.62 15.09 -19.21
C LEU A 133 24.36 16.09 -20.11
N GLY A 134 25.53 15.72 -20.64
CA GLY A 134 26.33 16.57 -21.54
C GLY A 134 25.65 16.82 -22.90
N ASP A 135 24.91 15.84 -23.42
CA ASP A 135 24.27 15.94 -24.74
C ASP A 135 22.94 16.73 -24.71
N ILE A 136 22.30 16.83 -23.55
CA ILE A 136 21.03 17.57 -23.40
C ILE A 136 21.29 19.08 -23.26
N PHE A 137 22.42 19.47 -22.67
CA PHE A 137 22.74 20.88 -22.40
C PHE A 137 23.81 21.49 -23.33
N GLY A 138 24.37 20.71 -24.27
CA GLY A 138 25.43 21.18 -25.17
C GLY A 138 26.70 21.47 -24.38
N GLY A 139 27.63 20.52 -24.36
CA GLY A 139 28.90 20.55 -23.61
C GLY A 139 29.86 21.71 -23.93
N ASP A 140 29.44 22.69 -24.71
CA ASP A 140 30.19 23.86 -25.17
C ASP A 140 29.66 25.19 -24.59
N GLY A 141 28.64 25.16 -23.70
CA GLY A 141 28.19 26.36 -22.97
C GLY A 141 27.61 27.47 -23.85
N LYS A 142 27.36 27.17 -25.13
CA LYS A 142 26.65 28.07 -26.06
C LYS A 142 25.17 27.74 -26.04
N MET A 143 24.37 28.67 -25.54
CA MET A 143 22.91 28.57 -25.67
C MET A 143 22.55 28.49 -27.17
N PRO A 144 21.71 27.53 -27.58
CA PRO A 144 21.20 27.49 -28.94
C PRO A 144 20.42 28.79 -29.21
N ASN A 145 20.66 29.40 -30.36
CA ASN A 145 19.98 30.63 -30.74
C ASN A 145 18.48 30.34 -30.98
N ILE A 146 17.62 31.31 -30.69
CA ILE A 146 16.15 31.16 -30.79
C ILE A 146 15.71 30.76 -32.20
N ASP A 147 16.43 31.21 -33.23
CA ASP A 147 16.23 30.79 -34.63
C ASP A 147 16.41 29.28 -34.86
N GLU A 148 17.31 28.65 -34.11
CA GLU A 148 17.62 27.23 -34.25
C GLU A 148 16.56 26.33 -33.58
N LEU A 149 15.97 26.82 -32.48
CA LEU A 149 14.83 26.17 -31.82
C LEU A 149 13.56 26.21 -32.69
N GLN A 150 13.32 27.32 -33.39
CA GLN A 150 12.16 27.44 -34.30
C GLN A 150 12.27 26.52 -35.52
N LYS A 151 13.48 26.31 -36.02
CA LYS A 151 13.72 25.44 -37.19
C LYS A 151 13.49 23.97 -36.88
N ARG A 152 13.83 23.53 -35.67
CA ARG A 152 13.59 22.15 -35.18
C ARG A 152 12.11 21.89 -34.91
N LEU A 153 11.35 22.89 -34.47
CA LEU A 153 9.91 22.76 -34.21
C LEU A 153 9.08 22.63 -35.50
N LYS A 154 9.58 23.16 -36.64
CA LYS A 154 8.88 23.14 -37.93
C LYS A 154 9.11 21.86 -38.75
N GLY A 155 10.02 21.00 -38.30
CA GLY A 155 10.46 19.78 -39.00
C GLY A 155 9.77 18.49 -38.58
N SER A 156 8.82 18.51 -37.64
CA SER A 156 8.05 17.33 -37.26
C SER A 156 6.73 17.27 -38.04
N PRO A 157 6.56 16.35 -39.00
CA PRO A 157 5.24 15.92 -39.41
C PRO A 157 4.64 15.03 -38.30
N ASP A 158 3.32 15.07 -38.18
CA ASP A 158 2.48 14.27 -37.28
C ASP A 158 2.36 14.70 -35.80
N VAL A 159 1.62 15.80 -35.60
CA VAL A 159 0.58 15.85 -34.54
C VAL A 159 -0.69 16.41 -35.18
N GLN A 160 -1.32 15.59 -36.02
CA GLN A 160 -2.68 15.82 -36.47
C GLN A 160 -3.60 14.82 -35.76
N GLN A 161 -4.55 15.36 -34.97
CA GLN A 161 -5.77 14.73 -34.46
C GLN A 161 -5.52 13.67 -33.37
N ASP A 162 -5.90 13.87 -32.10
CA ASP A 162 -7.29 13.95 -31.63
C ASP A 162 -7.45 14.90 -30.42
N VAL A 163 -8.09 16.05 -30.65
CA VAL A 163 -8.89 16.69 -29.59
C VAL A 163 -10.32 16.71 -30.10
N GLU A 164 -11.12 15.74 -29.64
CA GLU A 164 -12.57 15.75 -29.81
C GLU A 164 -13.13 17.09 -29.29
N PRO A 165 -13.85 17.88 -30.11
CA PRO A 165 -14.64 18.97 -29.57
C PRO A 165 -15.92 18.41 -28.93
N LEU A 166 -16.20 18.88 -27.71
CA LEU A 166 -17.42 18.61 -26.95
C LEU A 166 -18.67 18.67 -27.84
N ARG A 167 -19.49 17.62 -27.78
CA ARG A 167 -20.80 17.57 -28.42
C ARG A 167 -21.72 18.67 -27.84
N GLU A 168 -21.94 19.72 -28.62
CA GLU A 168 -23.13 20.54 -28.52
C GLU A 168 -24.36 19.73 -28.95
N GLY A 169 -25.09 19.21 -27.98
CA GLY A 169 -26.42 18.62 -28.18
C GLY A 169 -27.46 19.72 -28.37
N LYS A 170 -27.71 20.10 -29.62
CA LYS A 170 -28.86 20.93 -30.03
C LYS A 170 -30.17 20.24 -29.66
N ALA A 171 -31.01 20.98 -28.94
CA ALA A 171 -32.45 20.76 -28.86
C ALA A 171 -33.05 20.73 -30.28
N ARG A 172 -33.93 19.76 -30.53
CA ARG A 172 -34.94 19.83 -31.58
C ARG A 172 -36.28 19.36 -31.00
N LEU A 173 -37.25 20.24 -31.27
CA LEU A 173 -38.71 20.22 -31.10
C LEU A 173 -39.39 18.88 -30.79
#